data_AF-A0A3D5X6J7-F1
#
_entry.id   AF-A0A3D5X6J7-F1
#
_cell.length_a   1.000
_cell.length_b   1.000
_cell.length_c   1.000
_cell.angle_alpha   90.00
_cell.angle_beta   90.00
_cell.angle_gamma   90.00
#
_symmetry.space_group_name_H-M   'P 1'
#
loop_
_entity.id
_entity.type
_entity.pdbx_description
1 polymer ?
#
loop_
_entity_poly.entity_id
_entity_poly.type
_entity_poly.pdbx_seq_one_letter_code
_entity_poly.pdbx_strand_id
1 'polypeptide(L)'
;AYFLGMCSYLAVSKTVKTSTGLGLAVVFVLGITVPVNYLINNYLLTPGALAWLDPSFADMDLSFLSFIMFIAVIASIVQLVEMIIEKFTPALYNSLGIFLPLIAVNCAILGGSLFMQELDFVNIGEATVYG
;
A
#
# COMPACT_ATOMS: atom_id res chain seq x y z
N ALA A 1 12.11 -13.41 11.80
CA ALA A 1 12.33 -13.04 10.39
C ALA A 1 10.98 -13.07 9.69
N TYR A 2 10.49 -11.91 9.23
CA TYR A 2 9.23 -11.84 8.48
C TYR A 2 9.55 -11.97 6.99
N PHE A 3 9.06 -13.03 6.35
CA PHE A 3 9.22 -13.24 4.90
C PHE A 3 7.94 -12.77 4.19
N LEU A 4 7.95 -11.54 3.71
CA LEU A 4 6.81 -10.92 3.01
C LEU A 4 7.17 -10.73 1.52
N GLY A 5 6.17 -10.78 0.64
CA GLY A 5 6.37 -10.51 -0.80
C GLY A 5 6.97 -11.65 -1.64
N MET A 6 7.02 -12.88 -1.11
CA MET A 6 7.64 -14.02 -1.80
C MET A 6 6.94 -14.42 -3.11
N CYS A 7 5.61 -14.20 -3.22
CA CYS A 7 4.82 -14.57 -4.40
C CYS A 7 5.30 -13.85 -5.67
N SER A 8 5.45 -12.52 -5.60
CA SER A 8 5.94 -11.70 -6.72
C SER A 8 7.44 -11.92 -6.96
N TYR A 9 8.20 -12.17 -5.89
CA TYR A 9 9.64 -12.43 -5.98
C TYR A 9 9.93 -13.71 -6.79
N LEU A 10 9.30 -14.83 -6.42
CA LEU A 10 9.48 -16.12 -7.12
C LEU A 10 8.98 -16.06 -8.58
N ALA A 11 7.92 -15.29 -8.85
CA ALA A 11 7.37 -15.15 -10.20
C ALA A 11 8.30 -14.38 -11.16
N VAL A 12 8.99 -13.33 -10.70
CA VAL A 12 9.69 -12.37 -11.58
C VAL A 12 11.23 -12.47 -11.50
N SER A 13 11.76 -13.52 -10.88
CA SER A 13 13.20 -13.74 -10.71
C SER A 13 13.99 -14.13 -11.98
N LYS A 14 13.33 -14.39 -13.12
CA LYS A 14 14.00 -14.95 -14.32
C LYS A 14 14.81 -13.94 -15.13
N THR A 15 14.44 -12.66 -15.10
CA THR A 15 15.08 -11.62 -15.93
C THR A 15 15.30 -10.34 -15.14
N VAL A 16 16.56 -9.87 -15.08
CA VAL A 16 16.96 -8.69 -14.29
C VAL A 16 16.22 -7.42 -14.75
N LYS A 17 15.97 -7.27 -16.06
CA LYS A 17 15.28 -6.09 -16.59
C LYS A 17 13.84 -5.96 -16.09
N THR A 18 13.11 -7.07 -15.94
CA THR A 18 11.71 -7.06 -15.46
C THR A 18 11.65 -6.98 -13.93
N SER A 19 12.56 -7.66 -13.22
CA SER A 19 12.63 -7.61 -11.75
C SER A 19 12.95 -6.21 -11.24
N THR A 20 13.84 -5.48 -11.93
CA THR A 20 14.18 -4.09 -11.57
C THR A 20 12.99 -3.15 -11.75
N GLY A 21 12.24 -3.31 -12.85
CA GLY A 21 11.03 -2.52 -13.10
C GLY A 21 9.93 -2.77 -12.07
N LEU A 22 9.69 -4.04 -11.70
CA LEU A 22 8.73 -4.39 -10.66
C LEU A 22 9.17 -3.90 -9.28
N GLY A 23 10.45 -4.03 -8.94
CA GLY A 23 11.00 -3.56 -7.66
C GLY A 23 10.83 -2.05 -7.48
N LEU A 24 11.14 -1.26 -8.52
CA LEU A 24 10.92 0.19 -8.51
C LEU A 24 9.44 0.54 -8.36
N ALA A 25 8.54 -0.17 -9.04
CA ALA A 25 7.09 0.04 -8.89
C ALA A 25 6.61 -0.26 -7.47
N VAL A 26 7.09 -1.34 -6.85
CA VAL A 26 6.72 -1.70 -5.47
C VAL A 26 7.23 -0.67 -4.47
N VAL A 27 8.47 -0.21 -4.59
CA VAL A 27 9.02 0.85 -3.70
C VAL A 27 8.24 2.15 -3.85
N PHE A 28 7.88 2.54 -5.08
CA PHE A 28 7.07 3.72 -5.32
C PHE A 28 5.67 3.61 -4.71
N VAL A 29 5.02 2.46 -4.84
CA VAL A 29 3.71 2.22 -4.22
C VAL A 29 3.84 2.19 -2.70
N LEU A 30 4.86 1.54 -2.13
CA LEU A 30 5.09 1.49 -0.68
C LEU A 30 5.27 2.90 -0.10
N GLY A 31 6.15 3.71 -0.69
CA GLY A 31 6.43 5.06 -0.25
C GLY A 31 5.25 6.03 -0.34
N ILE A 32 4.23 5.75 -1.16
CA ILE A 32 2.99 6.55 -1.23
C ILE A 32 1.89 5.96 -0.34
N THR A 33 1.73 4.64 -0.32
CA THR A 33 0.65 3.98 0.41
C THR A 33 0.82 4.09 1.92
N VAL A 34 2.04 4.01 2.44
CA VAL A 34 2.30 4.11 3.88
C VAL A 34 1.92 5.49 4.46
N PRO A 35 2.37 6.63 3.90
CA PRO A 35 1.95 7.93 4.44
C PRO A 35 0.45 8.23 4.20
N VAL A 36 -0.15 7.71 3.13
CA VAL A 36 -1.60 7.87 2.91
C VAL A 36 -2.40 7.03 3.93
N ASN A 37 -2.00 5.79 4.18
CA ASN A 37 -2.58 4.94 5.22
C ASN A 37 -2.35 5.52 6.62
N TYR A 38 -1.23 6.21 6.85
CA TYR A 38 -0.97 6.97 8.07
C TYR A 38 -2.02 8.05 8.32
N LEU A 39 -2.26 8.90 7.32
CA LEU A 39 -3.26 9.95 7.41
C LEU A 39 -4.64 9.34 7.63
N ILE A 40 -4.99 8.27 6.92
CA ILE A 40 -6.28 7.61 7.08
C ILE A 40 -6.40 6.99 8.49
N ASN A 41 -5.37 6.34 9.01
CA ASN A 41 -5.40 5.76 10.35
C ASN A 41 -5.66 6.84 11.42
N ASN A 42 -4.92 7.96 11.35
CA ASN A 42 -5.03 9.05 12.32
C ASN A 42 -6.35 9.86 12.19
N TYR A 43 -6.87 10.04 10.97
CA TYR A 43 -8.09 10.85 10.72
C TYR A 43 -9.39 10.04 10.67
N LEU A 44 -9.35 8.72 10.46
CA LEU A 44 -10.55 7.89 10.24
C LEU A 44 -10.68 6.71 11.21
N LEU A 45 -9.59 6.20 11.81
CA LEU A 45 -9.62 4.93 12.56
C LEU A 45 -9.29 5.03 14.05
N THR A 46 -8.60 6.09 14.49
CA THR A 46 -8.41 6.38 15.92
C THR A 46 -9.76 6.64 16.62
N PRO A 47 -9.98 6.15 17.86
CA PRO A 47 -11.19 6.42 18.63
C PRO A 47 -11.45 7.94 18.72
N GLY A 48 -12.62 8.38 18.25
CA GLY A 48 -13.03 9.79 18.25
C GLY A 48 -12.68 10.60 16.99
N ALA A 49 -12.00 10.04 15.98
CA ALA A 49 -11.58 10.79 14.78
C ALA A 49 -12.73 11.19 13.84
N LEU A 50 -13.90 10.54 13.93
CA LEU A 50 -15.13 10.95 13.21
C LEU A 50 -15.84 12.17 13.81
N ALA A 51 -15.29 12.80 14.85
CA ALA A 51 -15.87 14.00 15.47
C ALA A 51 -16.06 15.18 14.49
N TRP A 52 -15.36 15.17 13.35
CA TRP A 52 -15.54 16.16 12.28
C TRP A 52 -16.80 15.94 11.41
N LEU A 53 -17.33 14.71 11.31
CA LEU A 53 -18.45 14.39 10.43
C LEU A 53 -19.80 14.34 11.17
N ASP A 54 -19.85 13.78 12.39
CA ASP A 54 -21.05 13.78 13.23
C ASP A 54 -20.72 13.47 14.72
N PRO A 55 -21.18 14.28 15.70
CA PRO A 55 -20.87 14.10 17.12
C PRO A 55 -21.50 12.83 17.75
N SER A 56 -22.39 12.12 17.04
CA SER A 56 -23.02 10.90 17.53
C SER A 56 -22.19 9.61 17.31
N PHE A 57 -21.07 9.70 16.59
CA PHE A 57 -20.20 8.55 16.23
C PHE A 57 -18.87 8.51 17.01
N ALA A 58 -18.73 9.33 18.06
CA ALA A 58 -17.49 9.51 18.82
C ALA A 58 -16.97 8.24 19.52
N ASP A 59 -17.84 7.28 19.83
CA ASP A 59 -17.52 6.04 20.55
C ASP A 59 -17.47 4.77 19.67
N MET A 60 -17.56 4.91 18.34
CA MET A 60 -17.46 3.74 17.45
C MET A 60 -16.01 3.40 17.09
N ASP A 61 -15.54 2.28 17.64
CA ASP A 61 -14.26 1.66 17.28
C ASP A 61 -14.32 1.09 15.85
N LEU A 62 -13.83 1.85 14.87
CA LEU A 62 -13.73 1.41 13.47
C LEU A 62 -12.46 0.59 13.17
N SER A 63 -11.69 0.22 14.19
CA SER A 63 -10.45 -0.58 14.07
C SER A 63 -10.66 -1.93 13.34
N PHE A 64 -11.89 -2.49 13.37
CA PHE A 64 -12.20 -3.68 12.59
C PHE A 64 -12.17 -3.45 11.06
N LEU A 65 -12.37 -2.21 10.59
CA LEU A 65 -12.35 -1.87 9.16
C LEU A 65 -10.96 -1.51 8.63
N SER A 66 -9.92 -1.41 9.49
CA SER A 66 -8.54 -1.04 9.10
C SER A 66 -8.03 -1.85 7.91
N PHE A 67 -8.19 -3.18 7.96
CA PHE A 67 -7.72 -4.07 6.90
C PHE A 67 -8.36 -3.77 5.55
N ILE A 68 -9.68 -3.62 5.51
CA ILE A 68 -10.43 -3.38 4.27
C ILE A 68 -10.07 -1.99 3.71
N MET A 69 -9.93 -0.99 4.58
CA MET A 69 -9.53 0.37 4.19
C MET A 69 -8.13 0.40 3.58
N PHE A 70 -7.15 -0.24 4.21
CA PHE A 70 -5.78 -0.29 3.67
C PHE A 70 -5.74 -1.00 2.32
N ILE A 71 -6.46 -2.12 2.15
CA ILE A 71 -6.55 -2.82 0.86
C ILE A 71 -7.18 -1.91 -0.21
N ALA A 72 -8.26 -1.19 0.11
CA ALA A 72 -8.92 -0.28 -0.83
C ALA A 72 -8.00 0.87 -1.28
N VAL A 73 -7.25 1.46 -0.35
CA VAL A 73 -6.27 2.52 -0.65
C VAL A 73 -5.15 2.00 -1.54
N ILE A 74 -4.56 0.85 -1.19
CA ILE A 74 -3.52 0.22 -2.00
C ILE A 74 -4.06 -0.08 -3.41
N ALA A 75 -5.25 -0.66 -3.53
CA ALA A 75 -5.88 -0.96 -4.81
C ALA A 75 -6.06 0.31 -5.67
N SER A 76 -6.52 1.41 -5.07
CA SER A 76 -6.71 2.68 -5.79
C SER A 76 -5.39 3.26 -6.34
N ILE A 77 -4.30 3.16 -5.57
CA ILE A 77 -2.98 3.65 -5.96
C ILE A 77 -2.38 2.74 -7.04
N VAL A 78 -2.50 1.42 -6.88
CA VAL A 78 -2.01 0.45 -7.88
C VAL A 78 -2.75 0.62 -9.20
N GLN A 79 -4.06 0.86 -9.17
CA GLN A 79 -4.86 1.16 -10.37
C GLN A 79 -4.31 2.39 -11.12
N LEU A 80 -3.92 3.43 -10.37
CA LEU A 80 -3.31 4.63 -10.94
C LEU A 80 -1.94 4.32 -11.56
N VAL A 81 -1.13 3.52 -10.89
CA VAL A 81 0.17 3.07 -11.40
C VAL A 81 0.03 2.23 -12.66
N GLU A 82 -1.00 1.38 -12.76
CA GLU A 82 -1.29 0.59 -13.96
C GLU A 82 -1.52 1.49 -15.19
N MET A 83 -2.36 2.52 -15.05
CA MET A 83 -2.59 3.50 -16.12
C MET A 83 -1.32 4.27 -16.51
N ILE A 84 -0.42 4.56 -15.55
CA ILE A 84 0.87 5.21 -15.83
C ILE A 84 1.79 4.28 -16.61
N ILE A 85 1.93 3.02 -16.18
CA ILE A 85 2.85 2.06 -16.81
C ILE A 85 2.44 1.77 -18.25
N GLU A 86 1.13 1.61 -18.52
CA GLU A 86 0.60 1.41 -19.87
C GLU A 86 1.02 2.56 -20.81
N LYS A 87 1.00 3.80 -20.32
CA LYS A 87 1.36 4.99 -21.11
C LYS A 87 2.86 5.17 -21.32
N PHE A 88 3.69 4.90 -20.31
CA PHE A 88 5.13 5.20 -20.39
C PHE A 88 5.98 4.01 -20.89
N THR A 89 5.63 2.78 -20.54
CA THR A 89 6.49 1.61 -20.85
C THR A 89 5.68 0.40 -21.35
N PRO A 90 5.26 0.40 -22.64
CA PRO A 90 4.50 -0.71 -23.23
C PRO A 90 5.29 -2.04 -23.27
N ALA A 91 6.64 -1.97 -23.29
CA ALA A 91 7.49 -3.16 -23.21
C ALA A 91 7.36 -3.88 -21.85
N LEU A 92 7.15 -3.13 -20.76
CA LEU A 92 6.99 -3.69 -19.42
C LEU A 92 5.56 -4.22 -19.23
N TYR A 93 4.56 -3.50 -19.75
CA TYR A 93 3.17 -3.95 -19.76
C TYR A 93 2.99 -5.28 -20.51
N ASN A 94 3.61 -5.45 -21.69
CA ASN A 94 3.58 -6.73 -22.42
C ASN A 94 4.21 -7.91 -21.67
N SER A 95 5.18 -7.64 -20.77
CA SER A 95 5.86 -8.69 -20.01
C SER A 95 5.19 -8.98 -18.67
N LEU A 96 4.46 -8.01 -18.10
CA LEU A 96 4.02 -8.00 -16.71
C LEU A 96 2.54 -7.67 -16.49
N GLY A 97 1.77 -7.38 -17.54
CA GLY A 97 0.40 -6.85 -17.45
C GLY A 97 -0.56 -7.69 -16.60
N ILE A 98 -0.42 -9.03 -16.61
CA ILE A 98 -1.23 -9.93 -15.77
C ILE A 98 -0.83 -9.85 -14.28
N PHE A 99 0.40 -9.44 -13.99
CA PHE A 99 0.95 -9.37 -12.63
C PHE A 99 0.86 -7.97 -12.01
N LEU A 100 0.45 -6.94 -12.76
CA LEU A 100 0.24 -5.59 -12.21
C LEU A 100 -0.85 -5.58 -11.10
N PRO A 101 -2.01 -6.25 -11.27
CA PRO A 101 -2.99 -6.40 -10.19
C PRO A 101 -2.46 -7.16 -8.96
N LEU A 102 -1.42 -7.98 -9.13
CA LEU A 102 -0.80 -8.73 -8.03
C LEU A 102 -0.02 -7.80 -7.07
N ILE A 103 0.28 -6.55 -7.46
CA ILE A 103 0.87 -5.54 -6.59
C ILE A 103 -0.12 -5.16 -5.48
N ALA A 104 -1.42 -5.10 -5.76
CA ALA A 104 -2.43 -4.70 -4.77
C ALA A 104 -2.54 -5.69 -3.60
N VAL A 105 -2.26 -6.96 -3.85
CA VAL A 105 -2.26 -8.03 -2.84
C VAL A 105 -0.84 -8.39 -2.39
N ASN A 106 0.15 -7.53 -2.66
CA ASN A 106 1.52 -7.79 -2.24
C ASN A 106 1.61 -7.73 -0.71
N CYS A 107 1.98 -8.86 -0.12
CA CYS A 107 2.02 -9.01 1.34
C CYS A 107 3.03 -8.06 2.00
N ALA A 108 4.09 -7.63 1.29
CA ALA A 108 5.03 -6.66 1.83
C ALA A 108 4.42 -5.25 1.96
N ILE A 109 3.56 -4.86 1.00
CA ILE A 109 2.88 -3.55 1.02
C ILE A 109 1.83 -3.50 2.13
N LEU A 110 1.01 -4.55 2.21
CA LEU A 110 0.02 -4.70 3.26
C LEU A 110 0.67 -4.84 4.64
N GLY A 111 1.77 -5.59 4.74
CA GLY A 111 2.56 -5.72 5.97
C GLY A 111 3.18 -4.40 6.43
N GLY A 112 3.71 -3.59 5.51
CA GLY A 112 4.23 -2.25 5.84
C GLY A 112 3.15 -1.34 6.43
N SER A 113 1.94 -1.38 5.88
CA SER A 113 0.79 -0.62 6.38
C SER A 113 0.34 -1.09 7.78
N LEU A 114 0.35 -2.41 8.03
CA LEU A 114 0.00 -2.96 9.34
C LEU A 114 1.06 -2.69 10.41
N PHE A 115 2.34 -2.85 10.08
CA PHE A 115 3.41 -2.50 11.01
C PHE A 115 3.39 -1.02 11.35
N MET A 116 3.00 -0.16 10.41
CA MET A 116 2.80 1.26 10.70
C MET A 116 1.72 1.51 11.75
N GLN A 117 0.61 0.76 11.71
CA GLN A 117 -0.45 0.85 12.71
C GLN A 117 -0.02 0.26 14.07
N GLU A 118 0.71 -0.85 14.08
CA GLU A 118 1.12 -1.55 15.30
C GLU A 118 2.30 -0.87 16.02
N LEU A 119 3.15 -0.14 15.28
CA LEU A 119 4.23 0.69 15.82
C LEU A 119 3.77 2.09 16.25
N ASP A 120 2.52 2.46 15.98
CA ASP A 120 1.89 3.74 16.34
C ASP A 120 2.76 4.97 16.02
N PHE A 121 3.14 5.13 14.74
CA PHE A 121 4.03 6.21 14.34
C PHE A 121 3.46 7.59 14.72
N VAL A 122 4.29 8.46 15.31
CA VAL A 122 3.85 9.79 15.77
C VAL A 122 4.02 10.85 14.68
N ASN A 123 4.84 10.57 13.65
CA ASN A 123 5.22 11.53 12.61
C ASN A 123 5.03 11.00 11.18
N ILE A 124 4.46 11.83 10.31
CA ILE A 124 4.33 11.59 8.85
C ILE A 124 5.71 11.35 8.20
N GLY A 125 6.76 11.99 8.74
CA GLY A 125 8.13 11.82 8.26
C GLY A 125 8.68 10.41 8.48
N GLU A 126 8.36 9.76 9.61
CA GLU A 126 8.79 8.38 9.87
C GLU A 126 8.02 7.39 8.99
N ALA A 127 6.71 7.61 8.78
CA ALA A 127 5.90 6.81 7.87
C ALA A 127 6.41 6.88 6.42
N THR A 128 6.87 8.05 5.97
CA THR A 128 7.40 8.23 4.60
C THR A 128 8.81 7.66 4.43
N VAL A 129 9.61 7.58 5.50
CA VAL A 129 10.95 6.97 5.47
C VAL A 129 10.88 5.44 5.63
N TYR A 130 9.82 4.94 6.27
CA TYR A 130 9.59 3.51 6.47
C TYR A 130 9.04 2.80 5.23
N GLY A 131 8.20 3.49 4.44
CA GLY A 131 7.75 3.04 3.12
C GLY A 131 8.76 3.33 2.02
#